data_AF-A0A1Q9EUB3-F1
#
_entry.id   AF-A0A1Q9EUB3-F1
#
_cell.length_a   1.000
_cell.length_b   1.000
_cell.length_c   1.000
_cell.angle_alpha   90.00
_cell.angle_beta   90.00
_cell.angle_gamma   90.00
#
_symmetry.space_group_name_H-M   'P 1'
#
loop_
_entity.id
_entity.type
_entity.pdbx_description
1 polymer ?
#
loop_
_entity_poly.entity_id
_entity_poly.type
_entity_poly.pdbx_seq_one_letter_code
_entity_poly.pdbx_strand_id
1 'polypeptide(L)'
;MRRMRASEDSCRGCTPTAGITAFKCEVQPGWVDMNEYLLYHGTSRCNAEQIMARGFDAQRGGESTGAMFGRGVYFAQNASKSDLYTTCDLCEGIGNHDFRQCRHAQGERCILVTRVLLGESKTVKNSADAGGKDQIRAPQREDGTSYDSITALARGEGGVLDHKEFVVFKDRQTLASFRIFYRHDSSCSCNGCQNRTCYPAPADVAQDEVNPDDRLSRTLSQRAGS
;
A
#
# COMPACT_ATOMS: atom_id res chain seq x y z
N MET A 1 45.43 -26.98 -9.94
CA MET A 1 44.47 -26.47 -8.93
C MET A 1 45.05 -25.23 -8.26
N ARG A 2 44.65 -24.04 -8.70
CA ARG A 2 45.01 -22.78 -8.03
C ARG A 2 44.04 -22.63 -6.86
N ARG A 3 44.53 -22.72 -5.61
CA ARG A 3 43.76 -22.32 -4.44
C ARG A 3 43.45 -20.83 -4.60
N MET A 4 42.22 -20.50 -4.99
CA MET A 4 41.69 -19.15 -4.79
C MET A 4 41.68 -18.93 -3.28
N ARG A 5 42.53 -18.02 -2.80
CA ARG A 5 42.37 -17.45 -1.47
C ARG A 5 41.02 -16.75 -1.48
N ALA A 6 40.17 -17.06 -0.50
CA ALA A 6 39.02 -16.22 -0.22
C ALA A 6 39.56 -14.80 -0.04
N SER A 7 39.14 -13.88 -0.90
CA SER A 7 39.41 -12.47 -0.69
C SER A 7 38.70 -12.09 0.61
N GLU A 8 39.47 -11.69 1.62
CA GLU A 8 39.01 -11.03 2.84
C GLU A 8 38.50 -9.61 2.53
N ASP A 9 37.69 -9.47 1.48
CA ASP A 9 36.96 -8.25 1.19
C ASP A 9 35.49 -8.53 1.49
N SER A 10 35.17 -8.20 2.74
CA SER A 10 33.89 -8.37 3.41
C SER A 10 32.73 -8.08 2.48
N CYS A 11 31.76 -8.99 2.44
CA CYS A 11 30.38 -8.71 2.12
C CYS A 11 29.93 -7.44 2.88
N ARG A 12 30.07 -6.27 2.27
CA ARG A 12 29.52 -5.02 2.79
C ARG A 12 28.03 -5.08 2.47
N GLY A 13 27.19 -5.03 3.51
CA GLY A 13 25.75 -4.91 3.31
C GLY A 13 25.39 -3.67 2.49
N CYS A 14 24.11 -3.52 2.20
CA CYS A 14 23.60 -2.39 1.46
C CYS A 14 23.88 -1.07 2.18
N THR A 15 24.15 -0.03 1.40
CA THR A 15 24.38 1.34 1.88
C THR A 15 23.15 1.83 2.63
N PRO A 16 23.25 2.22 3.92
CA PRO A 16 22.11 2.70 4.68
C PRO A 16 21.46 3.91 4.00
N THR A 17 20.14 3.86 3.84
CA THR A 17 19.38 4.98 3.29
C THR A 17 19.05 5.98 4.38
N ALA A 18 19.49 7.23 4.23
CA ALA A 18 19.32 8.27 5.24
C ALA A 18 17.85 8.71 5.42
N GLY A 19 17.51 9.08 6.65
CA GLY A 19 16.24 9.73 6.98
C GLY A 19 15.00 8.82 6.95
N ILE A 20 15.19 7.49 6.90
CA ILE A 20 14.08 6.55 7.09
C ILE A 20 13.77 6.45 8.59
N THR A 21 12.52 6.73 8.96
CA THR A 21 12.08 6.66 10.37
C THR A 21 11.24 5.41 10.67
N ALA A 22 10.99 4.58 9.65
CA ALA A 22 10.35 3.28 9.82
C ALA A 22 11.20 2.33 10.66
N PHE A 23 10.55 1.33 11.26
CA PHE A 23 11.24 0.28 11.99
C PHE A 23 12.14 -0.52 11.04
N LYS A 24 13.45 -0.48 11.27
CA LYS A 24 14.45 -1.29 10.56
C LYS A 24 14.52 -2.68 11.19
N CYS A 25 14.44 -3.73 10.37
CA CYS A 25 14.55 -5.10 10.88
C CYS A 25 15.97 -5.37 11.36
N GLU A 26 16.09 -6.08 12.49
CA GLU A 26 17.38 -6.47 13.04
C GLU A 26 18.08 -7.48 12.12
N VAL A 27 19.39 -7.27 11.94
CA VAL A 27 20.25 -8.17 11.16
C VAL A 27 21.03 -9.02 12.14
N GLN A 28 20.90 -10.35 12.02
CA GLN A 28 21.64 -11.27 12.88
C GLN A 28 23.15 -11.18 12.63
N PRO A 29 23.99 -11.43 13.65
CA PRO A 29 25.44 -11.50 13.46
C PRO A 29 25.82 -12.46 12.34
N GLY A 30 26.69 -12.02 11.42
CA GLY A 30 27.13 -12.81 10.26
C GLY A 30 26.20 -12.73 9.04
N TRP A 31 25.07 -12.03 9.12
CA TRP A 31 24.17 -11.78 7.98
C TRP A 31 24.41 -10.42 7.34
N VAL A 32 24.01 -10.32 6.08
CA VAL A 32 24.13 -9.10 5.27
C VAL A 32 22.95 -8.18 5.55
N ASP A 33 23.22 -6.91 5.85
CA ASP A 33 22.16 -5.90 5.95
C ASP A 33 21.63 -5.59 4.54
N MET A 34 20.37 -5.94 4.28
CA MET A 34 19.71 -5.71 2.99
C MET A 34 18.78 -4.49 3.02
N ASN A 35 18.92 -3.60 4.00
CA ASN A 35 18.01 -2.46 4.20
C ASN A 35 16.55 -2.93 4.30
N GLU A 36 16.28 -3.87 5.21
CA GLU A 36 14.92 -4.39 5.44
C GLU A 36 14.16 -3.51 6.45
N TYR A 37 12.96 -3.05 6.07
CA TYR A 37 12.12 -2.19 6.91
C TYR A 37 10.69 -2.71 6.98
N LEU A 38 10.00 -2.45 8.10
CA LEU A 38 8.55 -2.56 8.18
C LEU A 38 7.91 -1.27 7.65
N LEU A 39 7.25 -1.35 6.50
CA LEU A 39 6.62 -0.23 5.83
C LEU A 39 5.12 -0.47 5.63
N TYR A 40 4.38 0.63 5.46
CA TYR A 40 2.93 0.61 5.26
C TYR A 40 2.57 0.62 3.78
N HIS A 41 1.63 -0.24 3.40
CA HIS A 41 1.00 -0.25 2.07
C HIS A 41 -0.51 -0.08 2.21
N GLY A 42 -1.04 0.96 1.56
CA GLY A 42 -2.46 1.26 1.53
C GLY A 42 -3.02 0.96 0.15
N THR A 43 -4.16 0.29 0.13
CA THR A 43 -4.83 -0.14 -1.10
C THR A 43 -6.30 -0.41 -0.80
N SER A 44 -7.10 -0.73 -1.81
CA SER A 44 -8.49 -1.10 -1.61
C SER A 44 -8.62 -2.39 -0.77
N ARG A 45 -9.72 -2.56 -0.04
CA ARG A 45 -9.95 -3.76 0.79
C ARG A 45 -9.84 -5.06 -0.04
N CYS A 46 -10.43 -5.08 -1.24
CA CYS A 46 -10.34 -6.20 -2.17
C CYS A 46 -8.89 -6.47 -2.62
N ASN A 47 -8.10 -5.41 -2.92
CA ASN A 47 -6.69 -5.59 -3.28
C ASN A 47 -5.87 -6.09 -2.09
N ALA A 48 -6.14 -5.62 -0.87
CA ALA A 48 -5.48 -6.10 0.33
C ALA A 48 -5.71 -7.61 0.52
N GLU A 49 -6.93 -8.11 0.29
CA GLU A 49 -7.23 -9.54 0.30
C GLU A 49 -6.50 -10.32 -0.78
N GLN A 50 -6.45 -9.79 -2.02
CA GLN A 50 -5.68 -10.41 -3.10
C GLN A 50 -4.18 -10.48 -2.76
N ILE A 51 -3.61 -9.41 -2.19
CA ILE A 51 -2.21 -9.38 -1.77
C ILE A 51 -1.94 -10.40 -0.65
N MET A 52 -2.84 -10.52 0.32
CA MET A 52 -2.70 -11.53 1.38
C MET A 52 -2.78 -12.96 0.84
N ALA A 53 -3.58 -13.20 -0.20
CA ALA A 53 -3.74 -14.53 -0.78
C ALA A 53 -2.63 -14.90 -1.78
N ARG A 54 -2.09 -13.93 -2.53
CA ARG A 54 -1.24 -14.18 -3.71
C ARG A 54 0.13 -13.49 -3.66
N GLY A 55 0.35 -12.63 -2.66
CA GLY A 55 1.50 -11.73 -2.61
C GLY A 55 1.28 -10.45 -3.42
N PHE A 56 2.27 -9.56 -3.35
CA PHE A 56 2.29 -8.35 -4.16
C PHE A 56 2.55 -8.67 -5.63
N ASP A 57 2.06 -7.81 -6.52
CA ASP A 57 2.31 -7.84 -7.96
C ASP A 57 2.76 -6.45 -8.42
N ALA A 58 4.05 -6.29 -8.65
CA ALA A 58 4.67 -5.04 -9.06
C ALA A 58 4.20 -4.57 -10.44
N GLN A 59 3.74 -5.48 -11.32
CA GLN A 59 3.26 -5.10 -12.65
C GLN A 59 1.92 -4.38 -12.58
N ARG A 60 1.11 -4.69 -11.56
CA ARG A 60 -0.14 -3.99 -11.24
C ARG A 60 0.08 -2.70 -10.46
N GLY A 61 1.31 -2.48 -10.01
CA GLY A 61 1.76 -1.26 -9.37
C GLY A 61 1.55 -0.04 -10.27
N GLY A 62 0.82 0.96 -9.75
CA GLY A 62 0.56 2.21 -10.47
C GLY A 62 -0.71 2.24 -11.34
N GLU A 63 -1.44 1.12 -11.47
CA GLU A 63 -2.72 1.07 -12.21
C GLU A 63 -3.80 1.95 -11.58
N SER A 64 -3.82 2.03 -10.25
CA SER A 64 -4.87 2.76 -9.50
C SER A 64 -4.54 4.23 -9.33
N THR A 65 -3.25 4.63 -9.34
CA THR A 65 -2.82 6.04 -9.31
C THR A 65 -1.31 6.23 -9.42
N GLY A 66 -0.92 7.37 -9.99
CA GLY A 66 0.25 8.14 -9.52
C GLY A 66 1.58 7.39 -9.49
N ALA A 67 1.88 6.62 -10.55
CA ALA A 67 3.15 5.94 -10.76
C ALA A 67 4.31 6.93 -11.03
N MET A 68 4.48 7.95 -10.19
CA MET A 68 5.44 9.03 -10.42
C MET A 68 6.87 8.51 -10.57
N PHE A 69 7.19 7.38 -9.94
CA PHE A 69 8.52 6.76 -9.95
C PHE A 69 8.50 5.36 -10.59
N GLY A 70 7.58 5.14 -11.53
CA GLY A 70 7.47 3.89 -12.29
C GLY A 70 6.38 2.94 -11.79
N ARG A 71 6.20 1.84 -12.53
CA ARG A 71 5.31 0.73 -12.22
C ARG A 71 5.99 -0.21 -11.25
N GLY A 72 5.61 -0.09 -9.98
CA GLY A 72 6.13 -0.89 -8.88
C GLY A 72 5.21 -0.82 -7.68
N VAL A 73 5.58 -1.51 -6.61
CA VAL A 73 4.81 -1.51 -5.35
C VAL A 73 5.29 -0.37 -4.48
N TYR A 74 4.35 0.50 -4.10
CA TYR A 74 4.62 1.71 -3.31
C TYR A 74 4.41 1.45 -1.83
N PHE A 75 5.31 1.97 -1.01
CA PHE A 75 5.26 1.89 0.44
C PHE A 75 5.54 3.26 1.06
N ALA A 76 5.09 3.47 2.29
CA ALA A 76 5.42 4.64 3.07
C ALA A 76 5.84 4.25 4.50
N GLN A 77 6.66 5.09 5.13
CA GLN A 77 6.99 4.93 6.55
C GLN A 77 5.86 5.42 7.48
N ASN A 78 4.91 6.20 6.95
CA ASN A 78 3.79 6.77 7.71
C ASN A 78 2.47 6.07 7.35
N ALA A 79 1.76 5.55 8.34
CA ALA A 79 0.44 4.97 8.14
C ALA A 79 -0.56 5.97 7.54
N SER A 80 -0.50 7.25 7.96
CA SER A 80 -1.36 8.33 7.46
C SER A 80 -1.18 8.60 5.95
N LYS A 81 0.02 8.42 5.42
CA LYS A 81 0.28 8.53 3.99
C LYS A 81 -0.34 7.39 3.22
N SER A 82 -0.25 6.16 3.74
CA SER A 82 -0.86 5.02 3.06
C SER A 82 -2.39 4.97 3.23
N ASP A 83 -2.97 5.51 4.31
CA ASP A 83 -4.43 5.65 4.50
C ASP A 83 -5.13 6.38 3.34
N LEU A 84 -4.46 7.34 2.71
CA LEU A 84 -4.96 8.06 1.52
C LEU A 84 -5.40 7.12 0.40
N TYR A 85 -4.79 5.93 0.29
CA TYR A 85 -5.00 4.96 -0.79
C TYR A 85 -5.97 3.82 -0.40
N THR A 86 -6.60 3.91 0.79
CA THR A 86 -7.50 2.86 1.28
C THR A 86 -8.96 3.10 0.90
N THR A 87 -9.69 2.02 0.62
CA THR A 87 -11.15 1.99 0.65
C THR A 87 -11.65 1.40 1.97
N CYS A 88 -12.92 1.62 2.31
CA CYS A 88 -13.52 1.05 3.51
C CYS A 88 -14.40 -0.18 3.20
N ASP A 89 -14.80 -0.89 4.24
CA ASP A 89 -15.80 -1.97 4.24
C ASP A 89 -17.11 -1.61 3.51
N LEU A 90 -17.64 -0.40 3.72
CA LEU A 90 -18.88 0.06 3.07
C LEU A 90 -18.77 0.25 1.55
N CYS A 91 -17.57 0.11 0.97
CA CYS A 91 -17.36 0.15 -0.47
C CYS A 91 -17.26 -1.25 -1.10
N GLU A 92 -17.36 -2.30 -0.29
CA GLU A 92 -17.30 -3.68 -0.76
C GLU A 92 -18.48 -3.99 -1.70
N GLY A 93 -18.22 -4.72 -2.79
CA GLY A 93 -19.23 -5.02 -3.81
C GLY A 93 -19.54 -3.90 -4.79
N ILE A 94 -19.02 -2.67 -4.58
CA ILE A 94 -19.10 -1.60 -5.56
C ILE A 94 -18.01 -1.85 -6.62
N GLY A 95 -18.40 -2.40 -7.77
CA GLY A 95 -17.47 -2.66 -8.88
C GLY A 95 -16.72 -1.39 -9.32
N ASN A 96 -15.44 -1.54 -9.71
CA ASN A 96 -14.55 -0.44 -10.12
C ASN A 96 -14.50 0.76 -9.15
N HIS A 97 -14.67 0.53 -7.84
CA HIS A 97 -14.58 1.57 -6.81
C HIS A 97 -13.14 1.83 -6.37
N ASP A 98 -12.69 3.07 -6.53
CA ASP A 98 -11.35 3.54 -6.15
C ASP A 98 -11.36 4.32 -4.82
N PHE A 99 -10.21 4.41 -4.15
CA PHE A 99 -10.06 5.16 -2.89
C PHE A 99 -10.47 6.63 -3.03
N ARG A 100 -10.31 7.22 -4.21
CA ARG A 100 -10.76 8.58 -4.53
C ARG A 100 -12.27 8.75 -4.56
N GLN A 101 -13.01 7.66 -4.72
CA GLN A 101 -14.48 7.62 -4.70
C GLN A 101 -15.02 7.16 -3.35
N CYS A 102 -14.15 6.71 -2.44
CA CYS A 102 -14.56 6.40 -1.07
C CYS A 102 -15.00 7.68 -0.36
N ARG A 103 -16.24 7.70 0.10
CA ARG A 103 -16.87 8.85 0.77
C ARG A 103 -17.31 8.55 2.21
N HIS A 104 -16.91 7.41 2.76
CA HIS A 104 -17.26 7.02 4.12
C HIS A 104 -16.09 7.33 5.08
N ALA A 105 -16.18 8.46 5.78
CA ALA A 105 -15.14 8.86 6.75
C ALA A 105 -14.97 7.82 7.87
N GLN A 106 -16.10 7.27 8.35
CA GLN A 106 -16.15 6.37 9.51
C GLN A 106 -16.15 4.88 9.15
N GLY A 107 -16.05 4.54 7.86
CA GLY A 107 -15.96 3.14 7.42
C GLY A 107 -14.67 2.48 7.92
N GLU A 108 -14.72 1.18 8.17
CA GLU A 108 -13.55 0.40 8.56
C GLU A 108 -12.58 0.25 7.40
N ARG A 109 -11.32 0.52 7.67
CA ARG A 109 -10.24 0.51 6.68
C ARG A 109 -9.25 -0.57 7.01
N CYS A 110 -8.48 -0.92 5.99
CA CYS A 110 -7.43 -1.93 6.08
C CYS A 110 -6.14 -1.34 5.51
N ILE A 111 -5.04 -1.53 6.24
CA ILE A 111 -3.68 -1.18 5.80
C ILE A 111 -2.78 -2.39 6.02
N LEU A 112 -1.84 -2.61 5.11
CA LEU A 112 -0.86 -3.69 5.22
C LEU A 112 0.44 -3.15 5.83
N VAL A 113 1.03 -3.92 6.73
CA VAL A 113 2.41 -3.72 7.20
C VAL A 113 3.26 -4.84 6.60
N THR A 114 4.29 -4.44 5.88
CA THR A 114 5.07 -5.32 5.02
C THR A 114 6.54 -5.18 5.36
N ARG A 115 7.24 -6.31 5.46
CA ARG A 115 8.71 -6.34 5.44
C ARG A 115 9.15 -6.09 4.01
N VAL A 116 9.89 -5.01 3.78
CA VAL A 116 10.34 -4.57 2.47
C VAL A 116 11.85 -4.53 2.43
N LEU A 117 12.43 -5.30 1.51
CA LEU A 117 13.85 -5.33 1.19
C LEU A 117 14.17 -4.20 0.21
N LEU A 118 14.62 -3.06 0.72
CA LEU A 118 15.00 -1.93 -0.14
C LEU A 118 16.32 -2.15 -0.86
N GLY A 119 17.20 -3.00 -0.31
CA GLY A 119 18.51 -3.27 -0.89
C GLY A 119 19.31 -1.99 -1.10
N GLU A 120 19.98 -1.91 -2.24
CA GLU A 120 20.58 -0.67 -2.71
C GLU A 120 19.52 0.25 -3.33
N SER A 121 19.10 1.27 -2.59
CA SER A 121 18.03 2.18 -3.01
C SER A 121 18.56 3.43 -3.72
N LYS A 122 17.99 3.77 -4.89
CA LYS A 122 18.26 5.06 -5.51
C LYS A 122 17.43 6.15 -4.84
N THR A 123 18.10 7.14 -4.28
CA THR A 123 17.43 8.35 -3.79
C THR A 123 17.02 9.23 -4.97
N VAL A 124 15.75 9.64 -5.03
CA VAL A 124 15.19 10.48 -6.11
C VAL A 124 14.44 11.67 -5.54
N LYS A 125 14.50 12.83 -6.21
CA LYS A 125 13.75 14.02 -5.81
C LYS A 125 12.47 14.18 -6.63
N ASN A 126 12.48 13.73 -7.88
CA ASN A 126 11.38 13.88 -8.83
C ASN A 126 11.29 12.67 -9.79
N SER A 127 10.29 12.66 -10.68
CA SER A 127 10.05 11.56 -11.62
C SER A 127 11.17 11.38 -12.66
N ALA A 128 11.85 12.45 -13.07
CA ALA A 128 12.93 12.37 -14.05
C ALA A 128 14.14 11.60 -13.46
N ASP A 129 14.46 11.84 -12.19
CA ASP A 129 15.52 11.12 -11.47
C ASP A 129 15.24 9.60 -11.38
N ALA A 130 13.96 9.22 -11.36
CA ALA A 130 13.48 7.85 -11.31
C ALA A 130 13.42 7.14 -12.68
N GLY A 131 13.69 7.86 -13.78
CA GLY A 131 13.56 7.33 -15.14
C GLY A 131 12.13 7.36 -15.70
N GLY A 132 11.23 8.07 -15.03
CA GLY A 132 9.87 8.35 -15.49
C GLY A 132 8.81 7.32 -15.09
N LYS A 133 7.55 7.64 -15.40
CA LYS A 133 6.38 6.88 -14.97
C LYS A 133 6.23 5.49 -15.62
N ASP A 134 6.81 5.32 -16.80
CA ASP A 134 6.68 4.09 -17.60
C ASP A 134 7.79 3.07 -17.26
N GLN A 135 8.71 3.44 -16.36
CA GLN A 135 9.77 2.58 -15.87
C GLN A 135 9.19 1.38 -15.11
N ILE A 136 9.58 0.16 -15.47
CA ILE A 136 9.13 -1.09 -14.83
C ILE A 136 10.21 -1.79 -13.99
N ARG A 137 11.39 -1.14 -13.84
CA ARG A 137 12.56 -1.65 -13.12
C ARG A 137 13.21 -0.51 -12.35
N ALA A 138 13.89 -0.83 -11.26
CA ALA A 138 14.72 0.15 -10.57
C ALA A 138 15.76 0.77 -11.53
N PRO A 139 16.12 2.06 -11.34
CA PRO A 139 17.04 2.76 -12.23
C PRO A 139 18.42 2.10 -12.31
N GLN A 140 19.14 2.33 -13.40
CA GLN A 140 20.52 1.86 -13.57
C GLN A 140 21.52 2.84 -12.95
N ARG A 141 22.66 2.29 -12.54
CA ARG A 141 23.90 2.98 -12.16
C ARG A 141 24.73 3.29 -13.41
N GLU A 142 25.75 4.13 -13.24
CA GLU A 142 26.69 4.48 -14.29
C GLU A 142 27.50 3.27 -14.79
N ASP A 143 27.74 2.28 -13.94
CA ASP A 143 28.43 1.02 -14.28
C ASP A 143 27.55 -0.02 -14.98
N GLY A 144 26.28 0.32 -15.26
CA GLY A 144 25.32 -0.56 -15.93
C GLY A 144 24.56 -1.53 -15.01
N THR A 145 24.93 -1.62 -13.73
CA THR A 145 24.16 -2.40 -12.74
C THR A 145 22.88 -1.67 -12.34
N SER A 146 21.87 -2.39 -11.82
CA SER A 146 20.61 -1.79 -11.36
C SER A 146 20.63 -1.57 -9.85
N TYR A 147 20.00 -0.48 -9.40
CA TYR A 147 19.53 -0.39 -8.02
C TYR A 147 18.46 -1.46 -7.76
N ASP A 148 18.13 -1.69 -6.48
CA ASP A 148 17.08 -2.63 -6.08
C ASP A 148 15.73 -1.96 -5.86
N SER A 149 15.73 -0.68 -5.48
CA SER A 149 14.53 0.09 -5.16
C SER A 149 14.74 1.59 -5.39
N ILE A 150 13.66 2.35 -5.19
CA ILE A 150 13.68 3.81 -5.14
C ILE A 150 13.29 4.27 -3.74
N THR A 151 13.99 5.29 -3.25
CA THR A 151 13.60 6.12 -2.10
C THR A 151 13.30 7.53 -2.61
N ALA A 152 12.04 7.88 -2.70
CA ALA A 152 11.58 9.18 -3.16
C ALA A 152 11.44 10.16 -1.98
N LEU A 153 12.13 11.30 -2.08
CA LEU A 153 12.26 12.25 -0.99
C LEU A 153 11.03 13.14 -0.80
N ALA A 154 10.79 13.54 0.46
CA ALA A 154 9.80 14.54 0.81
C ALA A 154 10.32 15.98 0.51
N ARG A 155 9.41 16.97 0.45
CA ARG A 155 9.76 18.40 0.24
C ARG A 155 10.76 18.92 1.26
N GLY A 156 10.63 18.50 2.52
CA GLY A 156 11.58 18.85 3.59
C GLY A 156 13.01 18.33 3.36
N GLU A 157 13.19 17.37 2.46
CA GLU A 157 14.47 16.77 2.06
C GLU A 157 14.86 17.16 0.61
N GLY A 158 14.16 18.14 0.02
CA GLY A 158 14.40 18.61 -1.35
C GLY A 158 13.75 17.80 -2.46
N GLY A 159 12.82 16.89 -2.13
CA GLY A 159 11.98 16.18 -3.10
C GLY A 159 10.64 16.89 -3.40
N VAL A 160 9.75 16.20 -4.12
CA VAL A 160 8.43 16.74 -4.54
C VAL A 160 7.24 16.20 -3.76
N LEU A 161 7.47 15.18 -2.91
CA LEU A 161 6.40 14.51 -2.17
C LEU A 161 6.15 15.17 -0.82
N ASP A 162 4.94 15.04 -0.28
CA ASP A 162 4.67 15.51 1.09
C ASP A 162 5.27 14.57 2.15
N HIS A 163 5.43 13.28 1.82
CA HIS A 163 6.07 12.26 2.65
C HIS A 163 6.98 11.37 1.79
N LYS A 164 8.01 10.79 2.41
CA LYS A 164 8.92 9.85 1.74
C LYS A 164 8.15 8.60 1.29
N GLU A 165 8.39 8.17 0.06
CA GLU A 165 7.82 6.96 -0.52
C GLU A 165 8.93 6.01 -0.96
N PHE A 166 8.64 4.72 -0.93
CA PHE A 166 9.57 3.67 -1.34
C PHE A 166 8.93 2.82 -2.42
N VAL A 167 9.68 2.53 -3.48
CA VAL A 167 9.18 1.73 -4.61
C VAL A 167 10.09 0.55 -4.86
N VAL A 168 9.48 -0.64 -4.88
CA VAL A 168 10.15 -1.89 -5.29
C VAL A 168 9.51 -2.43 -6.56
N PHE A 169 10.32 -3.10 -7.38
CA PHE A 169 9.93 -3.54 -8.72
C PHE A 169 9.87 -5.06 -8.86
N LYS A 170 10.18 -5.79 -7.78
CA LYS A 170 10.17 -7.25 -7.74
C LYS A 170 9.36 -7.70 -6.53
N ASP A 171 8.38 -8.56 -6.74
CA ASP A 171 7.47 -9.03 -5.69
C ASP A 171 8.21 -9.71 -4.55
N ARG A 172 9.31 -10.40 -4.87
CA ARG A 172 10.19 -11.09 -3.92
C ARG A 172 10.90 -10.16 -2.92
N GLN A 173 10.85 -8.85 -3.11
CA GLN A 173 11.37 -7.87 -2.14
C GLN A 173 10.38 -7.57 -1.00
N THR A 174 9.21 -8.23 -0.99
CA THR A 174 8.11 -7.89 -0.09
C THR A 174 7.57 -9.13 0.62
N LEU A 175 7.24 -8.98 1.90
CA LEU A 175 6.54 -9.98 2.69
C LEU A 175 5.48 -9.28 3.56
N ALA A 176 4.22 -9.37 3.13
CA ALA A 176 3.08 -8.87 3.91
C ALA A 176 3.04 -9.61 5.26
N SER A 177 3.24 -8.88 6.36
CA SER A 177 3.39 -9.47 7.69
C SER A 177 2.14 -9.27 8.54
N PHE A 178 1.51 -8.10 8.43
CA PHE A 178 0.30 -7.78 9.19
C PHE A 178 -0.73 -7.09 8.31
N ARG A 179 -2.00 -7.36 8.64
CA ARG A 179 -3.16 -6.66 8.11
C ARG A 179 -3.86 -5.97 9.28
N ILE A 180 -3.86 -4.64 9.28
CA ILE A 180 -4.41 -3.84 10.38
C ILE A 180 -5.74 -3.27 9.94
N PHE A 181 -6.79 -3.58 10.71
CA PHE A 181 -8.10 -2.97 10.58
C PHE A 181 -8.23 -1.79 11.53
N TYR A 182 -8.77 -0.67 11.05
CA TYR A 182 -8.90 0.54 11.84
C TYR A 182 -10.09 1.39 11.37
N ARG A 183 -10.54 2.29 12.23
CA ARG A 183 -11.47 3.36 11.89
C ARG A 183 -10.82 4.70 12.26
N HIS A 184 -11.12 5.74 11.50
CA HIS A 184 -10.80 7.10 11.94
C HIS A 184 -11.74 7.45 13.09
N ASP A 185 -11.29 8.30 14.01
CA ASP A 185 -12.17 8.78 15.07
C ASP A 185 -13.36 9.55 14.47
N SER A 186 -14.51 9.49 15.14
CA SER A 186 -15.69 10.30 14.82
C SER A 186 -15.39 11.80 14.74
N SER A 187 -14.44 12.30 15.52
CA SER A 187 -14.00 13.68 15.54
C SER A 187 -12.78 13.96 14.65
N CYS A 188 -12.37 13.02 13.80
CA CYS A 188 -11.19 13.17 12.95
C CYS A 188 -11.37 14.31 11.93
N SER A 189 -10.45 15.26 11.94
CA SER A 189 -10.44 16.42 11.04
C SER A 189 -9.31 16.35 9.99
N CYS A 190 -8.82 15.16 9.66
CA CYS A 190 -7.79 15.01 8.62
C CYS A 190 -8.36 15.35 7.24
N ASN A 191 -7.50 15.71 6.30
CA ASN A 191 -7.89 16.04 4.92
C ASN A 191 -8.69 14.90 4.26
N GLY A 192 -8.39 13.64 4.60
CA GLY A 192 -9.16 12.47 4.13
C GLY A 192 -10.60 12.50 4.63
N CYS A 193 -10.81 12.62 5.94
CA CYS A 193 -12.14 12.63 6.54
C CYS A 193 -12.99 13.83 6.11
N GLN A 194 -12.39 15.02 6.00
CA GLN A 194 -13.10 16.22 5.55
C GLN A 194 -13.62 16.11 4.11
N ASN A 195 -12.89 15.40 3.24
CA ASN A 195 -13.29 15.18 1.85
C ASN A 195 -14.10 13.89 1.63
N ARG A 196 -14.23 13.05 2.67
CA ARG A 196 -15.06 11.84 2.70
C ARG A 196 -16.44 12.19 3.30
N THR A 197 -17.16 13.09 2.65
CA THR A 197 -18.53 13.43 3.03
C THR A 197 -19.45 12.28 2.60
N CYS A 198 -20.05 11.58 3.57
CA CYS A 198 -20.97 10.46 3.33
C CYS A 198 -22.00 10.83 2.24
N TYR A 199 -22.17 9.95 1.25
CA TYR A 199 -23.32 10.03 0.36
C TYR A 199 -24.20 8.77 0.50
N PRO A 200 -25.54 8.92 0.56
CA PRO A 200 -26.24 10.20 0.61
C PRO A 200 -26.16 10.81 2.02
N ALA A 201 -26.44 12.11 2.10
CA ALA A 201 -26.76 12.75 3.37
C ALA A 201 -27.84 11.95 4.14
N PRO A 202 -27.96 12.08 5.47
CA PRO A 202 -29.09 11.54 6.21
C PRO A 202 -30.38 12.26 5.80
N ALA A 203 -30.98 11.83 4.69
CA ALA A 203 -32.31 12.24 4.21
C ALA A 203 -33.03 11.17 3.35
N ASP A 204 -32.38 10.07 2.94
CA ASP A 204 -33.00 9.07 2.05
C ASP A 204 -33.21 7.67 2.66
N VAL A 205 -33.20 7.54 3.99
CA VAL A 205 -33.87 6.40 4.62
C VAL A 205 -35.33 6.78 4.81
N ALA A 206 -36.11 6.62 3.73
CA ALA A 206 -37.55 6.56 3.84
C ALA A 206 -37.88 5.53 4.93
N GLN A 207 -38.71 5.94 5.87
CA GLN A 207 -39.31 5.08 6.87
C GLN A 207 -40.17 4.05 6.14
N ASP A 208 -39.60 2.90 5.79
CA ASP A 208 -40.40 1.71 5.58
C ASP A 208 -40.87 1.26 6.97
N GLU A 209 -41.99 1.83 7.41
CA GLU A 209 -42.81 1.22 8.43
C GLU A 209 -43.16 -0.19 7.97
N VAL A 210 -42.49 -1.18 8.56
CA VAL A 210 -42.89 -2.58 8.42
C VAL A 210 -44.28 -2.71 9.04
N ASN A 211 -45.30 -2.71 8.19
CA ASN A 211 -46.66 -3.04 8.58
C ASN A 211 -46.67 -4.50 9.11
N PRO A 212 -47.03 -4.73 10.38
CA PRO A 212 -46.93 -6.05 10.99
C PRO A 212 -47.89 -7.11 10.42
N ASP A 213 -48.80 -6.75 9.50
CA ASP A 213 -49.78 -7.69 8.93
C ASP A 213 -49.30 -8.52 7.72
N ASP A 214 -48.14 -8.24 7.11
CA ASP A 214 -47.71 -8.97 5.90
C ASP A 214 -46.92 -10.27 6.18
N ARG A 215 -46.89 -10.74 7.44
CA ARG A 215 -46.26 -12.02 7.82
C ARG A 215 -47.18 -13.25 7.74
N LEU A 216 -48.47 -13.08 7.45
CA LEU A 216 -49.42 -14.19 7.40
C LEU A 216 -49.84 -14.62 5.97
N SER A 217 -49.42 -13.89 4.94
CA SER A 217 -49.83 -14.15 3.54
C SER A 217 -48.85 -15.07 2.76
N ARG A 218 -47.62 -15.29 3.26
CA ARG A 218 -46.56 -16.03 2.52
C ARG A 218 -46.31 -17.47 2.96
N THR A 219 -47.04 -18.01 3.94
CA THR A 219 -46.90 -19.42 4.39
C THR A 219 -47.94 -20.38 3.81
N LEU A 220 -48.88 -19.93 2.96
CA LEU A 220 -49.94 -20.79 2.41
C LEU A 220 -49.86 -21.10 0.91
N SER A 221 -48.86 -20.58 0.17
CA SER A 221 -48.73 -20.83 -1.28
C SER A 221 -47.63 -21.82 -1.69
N GLN A 222 -47.03 -22.57 -0.76
CA GLN A 222 -46.05 -23.63 -1.06
C GLN A 222 -46.49 -25.04 -0.63
N ARG A 223 -47.79 -25.26 -0.41
CA ARG A 223 -48.39 -26.59 -0.26
C ARG A 223 -49.64 -26.76 -1.12
N ALA A 224 -49.51 -26.57 -2.43
CA ALA A 224 -50.48 -27.07 -3.42
C ALA A 224 -49.78 -27.13 -4.78
N GLY A 225 -49.24 -28.30 -5.12
CA GLY A 225 -48.47 -28.50 -6.35
C GLY A 225 -47.77 -29.86 -6.34
N SER A 226 -48.54 -30.90 -6.05
CA SER A 226 -48.27 -32.28 -6.45
C SER A 226 -48.81 -32.50 -7.86
#